data_AF-A0AB34BJI6-F1
#
_entry.id   AF-A0AB34BJI6-F1
#
_cell.length_a   1.000
_cell.length_b   1.000
_cell.length_c   1.000
_cell.angle_alpha   90.00
_cell.angle_beta   90.00
_cell.angle_gamma   90.00
#
_symmetry.space_group_name_H-M   'P 1'
#
loop_
_entity.id
_entity.type
_entity.pdbx_description
1 polymer ?
#
loop_
_entity_poly.entity_id
_entity_poly.type
_entity_poly.pdbx_seq_one_letter_code
_entity_poly.pdbx_strand_id
1 'polypeptide(L)'
;LAIDNKKRLWVGTYGQGLCRYNDETDDFTRYDYLKLPNKIITSIIPKGDLLWISTNKGLAVYNPDTEYLKTYSKSNGLYNEQFTPCSGFESSDGRLFLGSTDGFCYFFPQDLRENTYNPPVVLTNMTIFGKDIQADTSHSPIRQSIGYTDEIVLKYNQSMIGFDFAALSYIAPKENDYQYMLEGLDSEWQFTKGSNNHLSYANLPVGEYVLRIKGTNSDKLWSSNEVQLKIKVLPPFFRSQLAYLIYALVLLIAIMLTVWYYVKRTEKHQKERIKRLNDEKEKELYNSKIDFFTNIAHEIRTPLSLIIGPLEYLMKTSSINNVYGEYLSIIEQNYKRLYALVTQLLDFRKVDTGSYKLSYDCYRIKEIICKVSCIFELSARQKKVAIDTSSIPEELSIVIDEEAFTKIISNLLSNALKYAKSTIRITTIEKDSEIVVTVTDDGIGITDQEKTKIFDAFYQVKNN
;
A
#
# COMPACT_ATOMS: atom_id res chain seq x y z
N LEU A 1 80.32 -30.08 -6.91
CA LEU A 1 80.36 -31.54 -6.60
C LEU A 1 80.75 -31.67 -5.13
N ALA A 2 80.19 -32.64 -4.43
CA ALA A 2 80.55 -32.94 -3.04
C ALA A 2 80.43 -34.44 -2.79
N ILE A 3 81.29 -35.00 -1.94
CA ILE A 3 81.20 -36.39 -1.49
C ILE A 3 80.90 -36.35 0.00
N ASP A 4 79.82 -37.02 0.41
CA ASP A 4 79.48 -37.08 1.83
C ASP A 4 80.24 -38.19 2.58
N ASN A 5 80.03 -38.27 3.89
CA ASN A 5 80.69 -39.26 4.75
C ASN A 5 80.37 -40.72 4.39
N LYS A 6 79.27 -40.96 3.67
CA LYS A 6 78.86 -42.29 3.18
C LYS A 6 79.36 -42.56 1.76
N LYS A 7 80.30 -41.75 1.26
CA LYS A 7 80.87 -41.82 -0.09
C LYS A 7 79.84 -41.63 -1.20
N ARG A 8 78.70 -41.00 -0.92
CA ARG A 8 77.71 -40.66 -1.96
C ARG A 8 78.16 -39.38 -2.66
N LEU A 9 78.19 -39.42 -4.00
CA LEU A 9 78.54 -38.26 -4.81
C LEU A 9 77.29 -37.41 -5.09
N TRP A 10 77.36 -36.15 -4.65
CA TRP A 10 76.32 -35.15 -4.80
C TRP A 10 76.71 -34.10 -5.83
N VAL A 11 75.78 -33.81 -6.72
CA VAL A 11 75.94 -32.88 -7.84
C VAL A 11 74.92 -31.76 -7.71
N GLY A 12 75.42 -30.55 -7.52
CA GLY A 12 74.62 -29.33 -7.63
C GLY A 12 74.62 -28.86 -9.06
N THR A 13 73.44 -28.64 -9.64
CA THR A 13 73.30 -28.23 -11.03
C THR A 13 72.91 -26.75 -11.14
N TYR A 14 73.18 -26.17 -12.31
CA TYR A 14 72.77 -24.80 -12.65
C TYR A 14 71.33 -24.80 -13.21
N GLY A 15 70.35 -25.10 -12.35
CA GLY A 15 68.93 -24.97 -12.67
C GLY A 15 68.08 -26.25 -12.58
N GLN A 16 68.69 -27.41 -12.35
CA GLN A 16 67.98 -28.68 -12.17
C GLN A 16 68.03 -29.20 -10.71
N GLY A 17 68.51 -28.39 -9.77
CA GLY A 17 68.58 -28.73 -8.35
C GLY A 17 69.67 -29.75 -8.02
N LEU A 18 69.40 -30.56 -6.99
CA LEU A 18 70.34 -31.53 -6.41
C LEU A 18 70.19 -32.90 -7.08
N CYS A 19 71.30 -33.47 -7.50
CA CYS A 19 71.37 -34.83 -8.00
C CYS A 19 72.34 -35.66 -7.15
N ARG A 20 72.10 -36.96 -7.07
CA ARG A 20 73.01 -37.94 -6.47
C ARG A 20 73.40 -38.94 -7.55
N TYR A 21 74.69 -39.19 -7.70
CA TYR A 21 75.17 -40.27 -8.56
C TYR A 21 74.94 -41.62 -7.90
N ASN A 22 74.52 -42.61 -8.70
CA ASN A 22 74.38 -44.00 -8.30
C ASN A 22 75.43 -44.82 -9.06
N ASP A 23 76.43 -45.31 -8.32
CA ASP A 23 77.55 -46.11 -8.85
C ASP A 23 77.10 -47.48 -9.37
N GLU A 24 76.04 -48.06 -8.78
CA GLU A 24 75.55 -49.40 -9.18
C GLU A 24 74.86 -49.39 -10.55
N THR A 25 74.17 -48.28 -10.88
CA THR A 25 73.37 -48.15 -12.12
C THR A 25 74.00 -47.22 -13.14
N ASP A 26 75.14 -46.60 -12.80
CA ASP A 26 75.80 -45.54 -13.57
C ASP A 26 74.82 -44.42 -14.01
N ASP A 27 74.00 -43.94 -13.07
CA ASP A 27 72.93 -42.95 -13.35
C ASP A 27 72.80 -41.91 -12.23
N PHE A 28 72.10 -40.80 -12.51
CA PHE A 28 71.85 -39.73 -11.55
C PHE A 28 70.40 -39.72 -11.07
N THR A 29 70.20 -39.92 -9.77
CA THR A 29 68.91 -39.68 -9.13
C THR A 29 68.73 -38.19 -8.84
N ARG A 30 67.69 -37.59 -9.40
CA ARG A 30 67.36 -36.18 -9.20
C ARG A 30 66.34 -35.99 -8.09
N TYR A 31 66.58 -35.02 -7.22
CA TYR A 31 65.74 -34.71 -6.07
C TYR A 31 64.80 -33.53 -6.36
N ASP A 32 63.94 -33.68 -7.37
CA ASP A 32 63.03 -32.61 -7.82
C ASP A 32 61.93 -32.25 -6.83
N TYR A 33 61.57 -33.19 -5.95
CA TYR A 33 60.55 -33.02 -4.93
C TYR A 33 61.03 -32.13 -3.76
N LEU A 34 62.34 -31.93 -3.62
CA LEU A 34 62.88 -31.07 -2.57
C LEU A 34 62.51 -29.61 -2.85
N LYS A 35 61.88 -28.98 -1.86
CA LYS A 35 61.50 -27.56 -1.89
C LYS A 35 62.71 -26.68 -1.59
N LEU A 36 63.74 -26.75 -2.43
CA LEU A 36 64.93 -25.92 -2.32
C LEU A 36 64.58 -24.44 -2.57
N PRO A 37 65.27 -23.49 -1.92
CA PRO A 37 65.05 -22.05 -2.13
C PRO A 37 65.25 -21.61 -3.59
N ASN A 38 66.18 -22.25 -4.29
CA ASN A 38 66.42 -22.09 -5.72
C ASN A 38 67.01 -23.38 -6.30
N LYS A 39 66.72 -23.67 -7.58
CA LYS A 39 67.27 -24.85 -8.28
C LYS A 39 68.69 -24.64 -8.84
N ILE A 40 69.22 -23.42 -8.77
CA ILE A 40 70.62 -23.12 -9.08
C ILE A 40 71.44 -23.32 -7.80
N ILE A 41 72.14 -24.45 -7.73
CA ILE A 41 73.01 -24.78 -6.60
C ILE A 41 74.42 -24.23 -6.87
N THR A 42 74.95 -23.49 -5.91
CA THR A 42 76.23 -22.78 -6.04
C THR A 42 77.36 -23.50 -5.34
N SER A 43 77.09 -24.11 -4.18
CA SER A 43 78.02 -24.99 -3.46
C SER A 43 77.27 -26.02 -2.62
N ILE A 44 77.93 -27.13 -2.32
CA ILE A 44 77.43 -28.18 -1.42
C ILE A 44 78.56 -28.48 -0.45
N ILE A 45 78.31 -28.33 0.84
CA ILE A 45 79.26 -28.64 1.91
C ILE A 45 78.66 -29.78 2.77
N PRO A 46 79.20 -31.00 2.65
CA PRO A 46 78.79 -32.10 3.51
C PRO A 46 79.42 -31.94 4.89
N LYS A 47 78.60 -32.00 5.95
CA LYS A 47 79.07 -31.95 7.33
C LYS A 47 78.28 -32.94 8.19
N GLY A 48 78.93 -33.99 8.67
CA GLY A 48 78.25 -35.11 9.32
C GLY A 48 77.31 -35.80 8.33
N ASP A 49 76.06 -36.02 8.74
CA ASP A 49 74.99 -36.56 7.88
C ASP A 49 74.20 -35.47 7.13
N LEU A 50 74.56 -34.20 7.31
CA LEU A 50 73.85 -33.06 6.72
C LEU A 50 74.58 -32.52 5.49
N LEU A 51 73.80 -32.13 4.49
CA LEU A 51 74.26 -31.39 3.32
C LEU A 51 73.85 -29.93 3.46
N TRP A 52 74.84 -29.04 3.51
CA TRP A 52 74.65 -27.60 3.43
C TRP A 52 74.71 -27.17 1.97
N ILE A 53 73.58 -26.76 1.43
CA ILE A 53 73.39 -26.49 0.01
C ILE A 53 73.15 -25.00 -0.16
N SER A 54 74.16 -24.27 -0.63
CA SER A 54 73.98 -22.87 -1.00
C SER A 54 73.38 -22.76 -2.39
N THR A 55 72.46 -21.82 -2.57
CA THR A 55 71.76 -21.62 -3.84
C THR A 55 71.88 -20.17 -4.30
N ASN A 56 71.39 -19.85 -5.50
CA ASN A 56 71.31 -18.46 -5.95
C ASN A 56 70.25 -17.61 -5.19
N LYS A 57 69.47 -18.21 -4.27
CA LYS A 57 68.48 -17.50 -3.45
C LYS A 57 68.22 -18.19 -2.10
N GLY A 58 69.21 -18.21 -1.23
CA GLY A 58 69.14 -18.75 0.13
C GLY A 58 69.96 -20.03 0.32
N LEU A 59 69.90 -20.56 1.53
CA LEU A 59 70.66 -21.72 2.00
C LEU A 59 69.69 -22.84 2.39
N ALA A 60 70.03 -24.09 2.10
CA ALA A 60 69.26 -25.24 2.55
C ALA A 60 70.14 -26.23 3.32
N VAL A 61 69.56 -26.88 4.31
CA VAL A 61 70.13 -28.02 5.04
C VAL A 61 69.29 -29.22 4.74
N TYR A 62 69.92 -30.27 4.22
CA TYR A 62 69.24 -31.49 3.83
C TYR A 62 69.89 -32.71 4.48
N ASN A 63 69.09 -33.54 5.14
CA ASN A 63 69.51 -34.87 5.55
C ASN A 63 68.93 -35.90 4.56
N PRO A 64 69.75 -36.58 3.76
CA PRO A 64 69.29 -37.54 2.77
C PRO A 64 68.73 -38.85 3.35
N ASP A 65 69.00 -39.15 4.62
CA ASP A 65 68.54 -40.38 5.27
C ASP A 65 67.19 -40.21 5.99
N THR A 66 66.91 -39.02 6.52
CA THR A 66 65.65 -38.69 7.19
C THR A 66 64.70 -37.82 6.35
N GLU A 67 65.13 -37.45 5.14
CA GLU A 67 64.48 -36.48 4.26
C GLU A 67 64.21 -35.10 4.92
N TYR A 68 64.93 -34.79 5.99
CA TYR A 68 64.79 -33.51 6.68
C TYR A 68 65.34 -32.39 5.80
N LEU A 69 64.51 -31.38 5.53
CA LEU A 69 64.87 -30.20 4.75
C LEU A 69 64.50 -28.94 5.52
N LYS A 70 65.50 -28.09 5.79
CA LYS A 70 65.30 -26.76 6.37
C LYS A 70 65.93 -25.70 5.47
N THR A 71 65.20 -24.62 5.23
CA THR A 71 65.66 -23.51 4.37
C THR A 71 65.88 -22.26 5.20
N TYR A 72 66.94 -21.53 4.88
CA TYR A 72 67.28 -20.26 5.47
C TYR A 72 67.26 -19.18 4.39
N SER A 73 66.57 -18.09 4.70
CA SER A 73 66.50 -16.89 3.87
C SER A 73 66.96 -15.67 4.70
N LYS A 74 66.82 -14.47 4.14
CA LYS A 74 67.05 -13.21 4.85
C LYS A 74 66.15 -13.07 6.07
N SER A 75 64.95 -13.68 6.06
CA SER A 75 64.06 -13.68 7.23
C SER A 75 64.66 -14.41 8.44
N ASN A 76 65.56 -15.37 8.19
CA ASN A 76 66.24 -16.15 9.23
C ASN A 76 67.60 -15.56 9.63
N GLY A 77 67.94 -14.36 9.15
CA GLY A 77 69.19 -13.67 9.50
C GLY A 77 70.33 -13.80 8.48
N LEU A 78 70.10 -14.40 7.30
CA LEU A 78 71.07 -14.31 6.21
C LEU A 78 71.20 -12.86 5.75
N TYR A 79 72.42 -12.31 5.77
CA TYR A 79 72.68 -10.95 5.30
C TYR A 79 72.37 -10.80 3.79
N ASN A 80 72.84 -11.77 2.99
CA ASN A 80 72.58 -11.87 1.55
C ASN A 80 72.11 -13.30 1.20
N GLU A 81 71.15 -13.40 0.29
CA GLU A 81 70.59 -14.68 -0.17
C GLU A 81 71.29 -15.19 -1.44
N GLN A 82 72.02 -14.33 -2.15
CA GLN A 82 72.63 -14.68 -3.42
C GLN A 82 74.07 -15.19 -3.22
N PHE A 83 74.23 -16.51 -3.15
CA PHE A 83 75.54 -17.13 -3.02
C PHE A 83 76.27 -17.26 -4.36
N THR A 84 77.60 -17.18 -4.34
CA THR A 84 78.42 -17.31 -5.56
C THR A 84 78.84 -18.77 -5.79
N PRO A 85 78.89 -19.23 -7.06
CA PRO A 85 79.36 -20.59 -7.37
C PRO A 85 80.75 -20.89 -6.80
N CYS A 86 80.97 -22.14 -6.40
CA CYS A 86 82.27 -22.63 -5.89
C CYS A 86 82.82 -21.86 -4.68
N SER A 87 81.98 -21.11 -3.96
CA SER A 87 82.41 -20.22 -2.87
C SER A 87 82.03 -20.74 -1.49
N GLY A 88 81.99 -22.06 -1.30
CA GLY A 88 81.65 -22.69 -0.02
C GLY A 88 82.78 -23.58 0.48
N PHE A 89 83.19 -23.43 1.75
CA PHE A 89 84.17 -24.33 2.38
C PHE A 89 83.96 -24.48 3.90
N GLU A 90 84.43 -25.59 4.46
CA GLU A 90 84.50 -25.83 5.90
C GLU A 90 85.93 -25.55 6.41
N SER A 91 86.03 -24.74 7.46
CA SER A 91 87.28 -24.42 8.16
C SER A 91 87.69 -25.54 9.13
N SER A 92 88.97 -25.58 9.53
CA SER A 92 89.51 -26.60 10.44
C SER A 92 88.89 -26.61 11.84
N ASP A 93 88.31 -25.49 12.26
CA ASP A 93 87.55 -25.35 13.51
C ASP A 93 86.05 -25.68 13.33
N GLY A 94 85.64 -26.12 12.15
CA GLY A 94 84.27 -26.52 11.84
C GLY A 94 83.34 -25.35 11.47
N ARG A 95 83.84 -24.13 11.24
CA ARG A 95 82.99 -23.06 10.67
C ARG A 95 82.70 -23.33 9.19
N LEU A 96 81.47 -23.08 8.77
CA LEU A 96 81.13 -23.04 7.36
C LEU A 96 81.28 -21.61 6.85
N PHE A 97 81.96 -21.43 5.72
CA PHE A 97 82.09 -20.17 5.02
C PHE A 97 81.38 -20.27 3.67
N LEU A 98 80.54 -19.27 3.37
CA LEU A 98 79.76 -19.17 2.15
C LEU A 98 79.92 -17.78 1.54
N GLY A 99 80.55 -17.70 0.37
CA GLY A 99 80.69 -16.48 -0.41
C GLY A 99 79.37 -16.08 -1.07
N SER A 100 79.09 -14.78 -1.03
CA SER A 100 77.91 -14.16 -1.62
C SER A 100 78.34 -13.05 -2.58
N THR A 101 77.38 -12.48 -3.29
CA THR A 101 77.63 -11.30 -4.15
C THR A 101 78.03 -10.05 -3.35
N ASP A 102 77.80 -10.03 -2.04
CA ASP A 102 78.10 -8.92 -1.13
C ASP A 102 78.85 -9.41 0.12
N GLY A 103 80.07 -9.93 -0.09
CA GLY A 103 80.91 -10.48 0.97
C GLY A 103 80.69 -11.96 1.24
N PHE A 104 80.85 -12.41 2.49
CA PHE A 104 80.69 -13.82 2.86
C PHE A 104 79.93 -13.97 4.18
N CYS A 105 79.25 -15.10 4.33
CA CYS A 105 78.59 -15.52 5.55
C CYS A 105 79.42 -16.63 6.21
N TYR A 106 79.52 -16.61 7.54
CA TYR A 106 80.09 -17.73 8.29
C TYR A 106 79.27 -18.02 9.54
N PHE A 107 79.20 -19.30 9.92
CA PHE A 107 78.53 -19.73 11.15
C PHE A 107 79.02 -21.11 11.58
N PHE A 108 78.78 -21.46 12.85
CA PHE A 108 78.89 -22.82 13.35
C PHE A 108 77.54 -23.51 13.22
N PRO A 109 77.43 -24.60 12.44
CA PRO A 109 76.20 -25.38 12.33
C PRO A 109 75.63 -25.85 13.68
N GLN A 110 76.50 -26.08 14.68
CA GLN A 110 76.13 -26.57 16.00
C GLN A 110 75.50 -25.48 16.89
N ASP A 111 75.78 -24.21 16.60
CA ASP A 111 75.28 -23.07 17.39
C ASP A 111 73.89 -22.62 16.94
N LEU A 112 73.38 -23.18 15.83
CA LEU A 112 72.05 -22.89 15.32
C LEU A 112 71.00 -23.48 16.26
N ARG A 113 70.24 -22.59 16.93
CA ARG A 113 69.16 -22.98 17.84
C ARG A 113 67.84 -23.00 17.10
N GLU A 114 67.04 -24.03 17.38
CA GLU A 114 65.65 -24.07 16.95
C GLU A 114 64.78 -23.19 17.85
N ASN A 115 63.80 -22.55 17.22
CA ASN A 115 62.80 -21.77 17.89
C ASN A 115 61.75 -22.70 18.53
N THR A 116 61.87 -22.93 19.83
CA THR A 116 60.92 -23.72 20.62
C THR A 116 59.80 -22.87 21.24
N TYR A 117 59.75 -21.57 20.91
CA TYR A 117 58.72 -20.68 21.44
C TYR A 117 57.35 -21.02 20.86
N ASN A 118 56.37 -21.19 21.74
CA ASN A 118 54.96 -21.42 21.40
C ASN A 118 54.22 -20.07 21.36
N PRO A 119 53.93 -19.52 20.17
CA PRO A 119 53.38 -18.17 20.08
C PRO A 119 51.86 -18.17 20.31
N PRO A 120 51.34 -17.24 21.14
CA PRO A 120 49.91 -16.98 21.16
C PRO A 120 49.48 -16.36 19.82
N VAL A 121 48.31 -16.74 19.34
CA VAL A 121 47.66 -16.15 18.16
C VAL A 121 46.60 -15.17 18.65
N VAL A 122 46.54 -13.99 18.04
CA VAL A 122 45.59 -12.94 18.39
C VAL A 122 44.93 -12.38 17.15
N LEU A 123 43.67 -11.95 17.29
CA LEU A 123 43.00 -11.12 16.30
C LEU A 123 43.45 -9.68 16.52
N THR A 124 43.90 -9.02 15.45
CA THR A 124 44.44 -7.66 15.50
C THR A 124 43.44 -6.64 15.00
N ASN A 125 42.61 -7.00 14.01
CA ASN A 125 41.65 -6.08 13.40
C ASN A 125 40.42 -6.83 12.87
N MET A 126 39.30 -6.11 12.75
CA MET A 126 38.06 -6.60 12.17
C MET A 126 37.54 -5.56 11.17
N THR A 127 37.14 -6.05 10.00
CA THR A 127 36.53 -5.24 8.94
C THR A 127 35.11 -5.71 8.65
N ILE A 128 34.21 -4.77 8.34
CA ILE A 128 32.91 -5.05 7.73
C ILE A 128 32.84 -4.29 6.41
N PHE A 129 32.51 -4.99 5.32
CA PHE A 129 32.56 -4.45 3.95
C PHE A 129 33.91 -3.80 3.61
N GLY A 130 35.01 -4.38 4.10
CA GLY A 130 36.38 -3.88 3.88
C GLY A 130 36.73 -2.59 4.61
N LYS A 131 35.90 -2.13 5.57
CA LYS A 131 36.20 -0.97 6.42
C LYS A 131 36.49 -1.41 7.85
N ASP A 132 37.54 -0.86 8.42
CA ASP A 132 37.92 -1.08 9.82
C ASP A 132 36.83 -0.61 10.78
N ILE A 133 36.68 -1.36 11.88
CA ILE A 133 35.68 -1.08 12.90
C ILE A 133 36.37 -0.64 14.17
N GLN A 134 35.93 0.49 14.70
CA GLN A 134 36.32 0.92 16.03
C GLN A 134 35.40 0.34 17.10
N ALA A 135 36.00 -0.10 18.19
CA ALA A 135 35.29 -0.54 19.38
C ALA A 135 34.45 0.59 19.98
N ASP A 136 33.32 0.23 20.57
CA ASP A 136 32.46 1.11 21.38
C ASP A 136 31.84 2.31 20.63
N THR A 137 31.62 2.16 19.32
CA THR A 137 30.85 3.13 18.52
C THR A 137 29.41 2.66 18.31
N SER A 138 28.47 3.60 18.11
CA SER A 138 27.01 3.36 18.06
C SER A 138 26.55 2.31 17.02
N HIS A 139 27.38 1.98 16.04
CA HIS A 139 27.10 1.04 14.97
C HIS A 139 28.08 -0.15 14.92
N SER A 140 28.99 -0.23 15.88
CA SER A 140 29.96 -1.31 15.96
C SER A 140 29.36 -2.54 16.64
N PRO A 141 29.60 -3.75 16.10
CA PRO A 141 29.24 -4.99 16.75
C PRO A 141 30.17 -5.35 17.92
N ILE A 142 31.28 -4.60 18.11
CA ILE A 142 32.29 -4.85 19.15
C ILE A 142 32.32 -3.71 20.17
N ARG A 143 32.34 -4.06 21.46
CA ARG A 143 32.45 -3.11 22.59
C ARG A 143 33.89 -2.86 23.03
N GLN A 144 34.79 -3.78 22.71
CA GLN A 144 36.21 -3.70 23.02
C GLN A 144 37.03 -4.12 21.80
N SER A 145 38.36 -4.02 21.89
CA SER A 145 39.24 -4.48 20.81
C SER A 145 38.97 -5.96 20.48
N ILE A 146 39.06 -6.30 19.20
CA ILE A 146 38.74 -7.65 18.70
C ILE A 146 39.60 -8.73 19.38
N GLY A 147 40.84 -8.41 19.74
CA GLY A 147 41.75 -9.34 20.43
C GLY A 147 41.30 -9.74 21.83
N TYR A 148 40.34 -9.04 22.44
CA TYR A 148 39.75 -9.37 23.75
C TYR A 148 38.27 -9.75 23.64
N THR A 149 37.72 -9.85 22.43
CA THR A 149 36.28 -10.11 22.23
C THR A 149 36.04 -11.61 22.04
N ASP A 150 35.18 -12.19 22.87
CA ASP A 150 34.82 -13.62 22.79
C ASP A 150 33.63 -13.89 21.87
N GLU A 151 32.71 -12.92 21.74
CA GLU A 151 31.48 -13.04 20.97
C GLU A 151 31.16 -11.73 20.23
N ILE A 152 30.78 -11.86 18.95
CA ILE A 152 30.25 -10.78 18.14
C ILE A 152 28.85 -11.08 17.63
N VAL A 153 27.98 -10.08 17.69
CA VAL A 153 26.61 -10.16 17.18
C VAL A 153 26.47 -9.22 15.99
N LEU A 154 26.28 -9.81 14.81
CA LEU A 154 26.15 -9.12 13.54
C LEU A 154 24.68 -8.93 13.18
N LYS A 155 24.36 -7.77 12.63
CA LYS A 155 23.04 -7.52 12.02
C LYS A 155 22.95 -8.23 10.67
N TYR A 156 21.73 -8.52 10.21
CA TYR A 156 21.48 -9.18 8.93
C TYR A 156 22.11 -8.47 7.71
N ASN A 157 22.36 -7.16 7.82
CA ASN A 157 22.96 -6.34 6.77
C ASN A 157 24.49 -6.22 6.87
N GLN A 158 25.13 -6.92 7.80
CA GLN A 158 26.58 -6.96 8.00
C GLN A 158 27.14 -8.32 7.56
N SER A 159 26.83 -8.74 6.34
CA SER A 159 27.08 -10.10 5.86
C SER A 159 28.48 -10.34 5.30
N MET A 160 29.30 -9.29 5.16
CA MET A 160 30.70 -9.40 4.72
C MET A 160 31.62 -8.96 5.86
N ILE A 161 32.39 -9.91 6.38
CA ILE A 161 33.33 -9.69 7.50
C ILE A 161 34.73 -10.11 7.11
N GLY A 162 35.73 -9.41 7.63
CA GLY A 162 37.12 -9.79 7.51
C GLY A 162 37.86 -9.65 8.83
N PHE A 163 38.90 -10.43 8.99
CA PHE A 163 39.72 -10.46 10.19
C PHE A 163 41.19 -10.46 9.84
N ASP A 164 41.95 -9.62 10.53
CA ASP A 164 43.41 -9.71 10.55
C ASP A 164 43.85 -10.43 11.83
N PHE A 165 44.84 -11.28 11.71
CA PHE A 165 45.38 -12.06 12.82
C PHE A 165 46.90 -12.07 12.81
N ALA A 166 47.51 -12.39 13.95
CA ALA A 166 48.95 -12.53 14.06
C ALA A 166 49.33 -13.56 15.11
N ALA A 167 50.29 -14.43 14.80
CA ALA A 167 51.05 -15.17 15.80
C ALA A 167 52.12 -14.24 16.36
N LEU A 168 52.20 -14.11 17.68
CA LEU A 168 53.18 -13.27 18.37
C LEU A 168 54.57 -13.94 18.44
N SER A 169 55.06 -14.43 17.30
CA SER A 169 56.42 -14.91 17.07
C SER A 169 57.17 -13.91 16.18
N TYR A 170 58.06 -13.13 16.79
CA TYR A 170 58.79 -12.05 16.12
C TYR A 170 60.03 -12.51 15.37
N ILE A 171 60.46 -13.76 15.56
CA ILE A 171 61.55 -14.37 14.81
C ILE A 171 61.00 -14.81 13.46
N ALA A 172 61.39 -14.14 12.38
CA ALA A 172 60.97 -14.42 11.01
C ALA A 172 59.43 -14.54 10.84
N PRO A 173 58.64 -13.49 11.15
CA PRO A 173 57.17 -13.58 11.22
C PRO A 173 56.49 -13.96 9.90
N LYS A 174 57.14 -13.68 8.75
CA LYS A 174 56.64 -14.07 7.42
C LYS A 174 56.69 -15.57 7.16
N GLU A 175 57.49 -16.31 7.93
CA GLU A 175 57.63 -17.77 7.84
C GLU A 175 56.63 -18.51 8.75
N ASN A 176 55.86 -17.80 9.57
CA ASN A 176 54.79 -18.40 10.35
C ASN A 176 53.71 -18.93 9.38
N ASP A 177 53.20 -20.13 9.61
CA ASP A 177 52.03 -20.63 8.90
C ASP A 177 50.80 -20.47 9.78
N TYR A 178 49.63 -20.35 9.16
CA TYR A 178 48.36 -20.26 9.84
C TYR A 178 47.38 -21.26 9.27
N GLN A 179 46.49 -21.74 10.13
CA GLN A 179 45.31 -22.47 9.73
C GLN A 179 44.08 -21.84 10.36
N TYR A 180 42.99 -21.77 9.61
CA TYR A 180 41.73 -21.23 10.08
C TYR A 180 40.54 -22.03 9.57
N MET A 181 39.44 -21.95 10.30
CA MET A 181 38.18 -22.61 9.95
C MET A 181 37.03 -21.84 10.59
N LEU A 182 35.96 -21.63 9.84
CA LEU A 182 34.69 -21.12 10.39
C LEU A 182 33.71 -22.27 10.58
N GLU A 183 33.60 -22.76 11.81
CA GLU A 183 32.66 -23.82 12.15
C GLU A 183 31.22 -23.37 11.87
N GLY A 184 30.47 -24.21 11.17
CA GLY A 184 29.13 -23.91 10.67
C GLY A 184 29.09 -23.48 9.20
N LEU A 185 30.25 -23.22 8.57
CA LEU A 185 30.37 -22.93 7.14
C LEU A 185 31.43 -23.81 6.45
N ASP A 186 32.65 -23.85 7.00
CA ASP A 186 33.77 -24.61 6.44
C ASP A 186 33.73 -26.07 6.93
N SER A 187 34.05 -27.03 6.03
CA SER A 187 34.15 -28.46 6.38
C SER A 187 35.56 -28.92 6.74
N GLU A 188 36.59 -28.18 6.32
CA GLU A 188 38.00 -28.51 6.52
C GLU A 188 38.81 -27.25 6.89
N TRP A 189 40.00 -27.45 7.48
CA TRP A 189 40.93 -26.38 7.80
C TRP A 189 41.55 -25.80 6.53
N GLN A 190 41.54 -24.47 6.43
CA GLN A 190 42.21 -23.73 5.36
C GLN A 190 43.60 -23.30 5.83
N PHE A 191 44.59 -23.31 4.92
CA PHE A 191 45.98 -22.99 5.22
C PHE A 191 46.43 -21.70 4.53
N THR A 192 47.13 -20.84 5.26
CA THR A 192 47.75 -19.63 4.72
C THR A 192 49.13 -19.41 5.31
N LYS A 193 49.95 -18.60 4.62
CA LYS A 193 51.30 -18.23 5.06
C LYS A 193 51.31 -16.90 5.81
N GLY A 194 52.41 -16.64 6.51
CA GLY A 194 52.65 -15.44 7.31
C GLY A 194 52.47 -14.12 6.57
N SER A 195 52.71 -14.12 5.26
CA SER A 195 52.50 -12.97 4.38
C SER A 195 51.03 -12.64 4.09
N ASN A 196 50.11 -13.55 4.36
CA ASN A 196 48.68 -13.41 4.10
C ASN A 196 47.88 -13.75 5.37
N ASN A 197 47.89 -12.79 6.29
CA ASN A 197 47.29 -12.88 7.62
C ASN A 197 45.91 -12.19 7.71
N HIS A 198 45.24 -12.07 6.56
CA HIS A 198 43.89 -11.55 6.41
C HIS A 198 42.97 -12.67 5.91
N LEU A 199 41.80 -12.81 6.52
CA LEU A 199 40.73 -13.68 6.04
C LEU A 199 39.44 -12.90 5.86
N SER A 200 38.59 -13.32 4.92
CA SER A 200 37.35 -12.63 4.60
C SER A 200 36.26 -13.63 4.24
N TYR A 201 35.09 -13.48 4.86
CA TYR A 201 33.88 -14.26 4.59
C TYR A 201 32.81 -13.32 4.03
N ALA A 202 32.33 -13.64 2.82
CA ALA A 202 31.29 -12.89 2.15
C ALA A 202 29.93 -13.60 2.27
N ASN A 203 28.88 -12.80 2.43
CA ASN A 203 27.49 -13.23 2.43
C ASN A 203 27.18 -14.35 3.44
N LEU A 204 27.63 -14.17 4.68
CA LEU A 204 27.36 -15.11 5.78
C LEU A 204 25.84 -15.28 6.00
N PRO A 205 25.33 -16.52 5.96
CA PRO A 205 23.93 -16.80 6.29
C PRO A 205 23.61 -16.47 7.75
N VAL A 206 22.30 -16.40 8.04
CA VAL A 206 21.81 -16.28 9.42
C VAL A 206 22.13 -17.58 10.16
N GLY A 207 22.81 -17.46 11.30
CA GLY A 207 23.26 -18.62 12.06
C GLY A 207 24.23 -18.25 13.17
N GLU A 208 24.74 -19.28 13.83
CA GLU A 208 25.80 -19.20 14.84
C GLU A 208 27.03 -19.93 14.30
N TYR A 209 28.19 -19.27 14.39
CA TYR A 209 29.46 -19.75 13.85
C TYR A 209 30.56 -19.60 14.90
N VAL A 210 31.62 -20.40 14.79
CA VAL A 210 32.84 -20.26 15.62
C VAL A 210 34.05 -20.16 14.71
N LEU A 211 34.70 -19.00 14.72
CA LEU A 211 35.95 -18.80 14.00
C LEU A 211 37.09 -19.36 14.83
N ARG A 212 37.84 -20.30 14.26
CA ARG A 212 39.00 -20.94 14.87
C ARG A 212 40.26 -20.59 14.10
N ILE A 213 41.31 -20.13 14.79
CA ILE A 213 42.61 -19.81 14.16
C ILE A 213 43.75 -20.38 15.00
N LYS A 214 44.71 -21.03 14.33
CA LYS A 214 46.00 -21.45 14.90
C LYS A 214 47.13 -20.93 14.03
N GLY A 215 48.30 -20.79 14.64
CA GLY A 215 49.49 -20.28 13.98
C GLY A 215 50.71 -21.08 14.40
N THR A 216 51.77 -21.00 13.61
CA THR A 216 53.07 -21.56 13.97
C THR A 216 54.05 -20.45 14.31
N ASN A 217 55.19 -20.84 14.88
CA ASN A 217 56.40 -20.04 14.79
C ASN A 217 57.13 -20.30 13.45
N SER A 218 58.29 -19.68 13.28
CA SER A 218 59.13 -19.81 12.08
C SER A 218 59.68 -21.21 11.82
N ASP A 219 59.78 -22.05 12.87
CA ASP A 219 60.23 -23.44 12.81
C ASP A 219 59.05 -24.45 12.79
N LYS A 220 57.86 -23.98 12.43
CA LYS A 220 56.64 -24.81 12.20
C LYS A 220 56.12 -25.51 13.46
N LEU A 221 56.48 -25.03 14.64
CA LEU A 221 55.84 -25.44 15.89
C LEU A 221 54.46 -24.79 16.00
N TRP A 222 53.40 -25.60 15.98
CA TRP A 222 52.02 -25.14 16.12
C TRP A 222 51.72 -24.62 17.52
N SER A 223 50.95 -23.54 17.58
CA SER A 223 50.49 -22.97 18.84
C SER A 223 49.55 -23.96 19.55
N SER A 224 49.75 -24.13 20.86
CA SER A 224 48.83 -24.92 21.68
C SER A 224 47.49 -24.20 21.87
N ASN A 225 47.53 -22.87 21.82
CA ASN A 225 46.37 -22.01 22.02
C ASN A 225 45.75 -21.67 20.66
N GLU A 226 44.45 -21.84 20.58
CA GLU A 226 43.62 -21.53 19.42
C GLU A 226 42.77 -20.30 19.74
N VAL A 227 42.66 -19.37 18.80
CA VAL A 227 41.68 -18.29 18.89
C VAL A 227 40.31 -18.88 18.59
N GLN A 228 39.34 -18.68 19.49
CA GLN A 228 37.95 -19.03 19.30
C GLN A 228 37.08 -17.79 19.43
N LEU A 229 36.47 -17.35 18.32
CA LEU A 229 35.55 -16.21 18.30
C LEU A 229 34.16 -16.69 17.91
N LYS A 230 33.16 -16.47 18.77
CA LYS A 230 31.76 -16.78 18.48
C LYS A 230 31.15 -15.67 17.64
N ILE A 231 30.48 -16.03 16.54
CA ILE A 231 29.88 -15.10 15.59
C ILE A 231 28.41 -15.44 15.43
N LYS A 232 27.53 -14.50 15.78
CA LYS A 232 26.09 -14.66 15.65
C LYS A 232 25.51 -13.69 14.64
N VAL A 233 24.94 -14.20 13.54
CA VAL A 233 24.30 -13.38 12.51
C VAL A 233 22.79 -13.35 12.75
N LEU A 234 22.24 -12.19 13.10
CA LEU A 234 20.83 -12.02 13.41
C LEU A 234 19.94 -12.08 12.16
N PRO A 235 18.73 -12.68 12.25
CA PRO A 235 17.76 -12.63 11.17
C PRO A 235 17.23 -11.20 10.93
N PRO A 236 16.73 -10.89 9.72
CA PRO A 236 16.07 -9.62 9.46
C PRO A 236 14.80 -9.42 10.30
N PHE A 237 14.53 -8.18 10.73
CA PHE A 237 13.39 -7.86 11.61
C PHE A 237 12.02 -8.27 11.02
N PHE A 238 11.86 -8.22 9.70
CA PHE A 238 10.64 -8.61 8.99
C PHE A 238 10.40 -10.13 8.95
N ARG A 239 11.37 -10.94 9.35
CA ARG A 239 11.21 -12.39 9.57
C ARG A 239 11.00 -12.76 11.04
N SER A 240 10.86 -11.78 11.94
CA SER A 240 10.56 -12.04 13.35
C SER A 240 9.15 -12.64 13.52
N GLN A 241 8.94 -13.41 14.59
CA GLN A 241 7.62 -13.95 14.93
C GLN A 241 6.57 -12.85 15.09
N LEU A 242 6.95 -11.69 15.64
CA LEU A 242 6.10 -10.50 15.75
C LEU A 242 5.71 -9.94 14.38
N ALA A 243 6.62 -9.93 13.40
CA ALA A 243 6.29 -9.49 12.04
C ALA A 243 5.22 -10.39 11.40
N TYR A 244 5.29 -11.71 11.59
CA TYR A 244 4.26 -12.63 11.12
C TYR A 244 2.89 -12.39 11.77
N LEU A 245 2.86 -12.08 13.07
CA LEU A 245 1.62 -11.68 13.76
C LEU A 245 1.02 -10.40 13.18
N ILE A 246 1.86 -9.39 12.89
CA ILE A 246 1.43 -8.14 12.26
C ILE A 246 0.87 -8.42 10.84
N TYR A 247 1.53 -9.26 10.04
CA TYR A 247 1.04 -9.64 8.72
C TYR A 247 -0.31 -10.34 8.78
N ALA A 248 -0.49 -11.26 9.72
CA ALA A 248 -1.77 -11.92 9.95
C ALA A 248 -2.87 -10.92 10.35
N LEU A 249 -2.55 -9.97 11.23
CA LEU A 249 -3.49 -8.93 11.65
C LEU A 249 -3.89 -8.01 10.50
N VAL A 250 -2.93 -7.54 9.70
CA VAL A 250 -3.19 -6.68 8.53
C VAL A 250 -4.06 -7.42 7.51
N LEU A 251 -3.78 -8.70 7.26
CA LEU A 251 -4.59 -9.54 6.37
C LEU A 251 -6.03 -9.68 6.90
N LEU A 252 -6.19 -9.92 8.20
CA LEU A 252 -7.50 -10.07 8.84
C LEU A 252 -8.31 -8.76 8.84
N ILE A 253 -7.66 -7.61 9.06
CA ILE A 253 -8.28 -6.28 8.90
C ILE A 253 -8.69 -6.04 7.45
N ALA A 254 -7.83 -6.36 6.48
CA ALA A 254 -8.15 -6.21 5.06
C ALA A 254 -9.36 -7.06 4.65
N ILE A 255 -9.42 -8.32 5.11
CA ILE A 255 -10.59 -9.20 4.91
C ILE A 255 -11.83 -8.59 5.55
N MET A 256 -11.76 -8.13 6.82
CA MET A 256 -12.90 -7.49 7.48
C MET A 256 -13.38 -6.24 6.76
N LEU A 257 -12.48 -5.36 6.33
CA LEU A 257 -12.83 -4.15 5.57
C LEU A 257 -13.47 -4.49 4.22
N THR A 258 -12.97 -5.54 3.55
CA THR A 258 -13.52 -6.01 2.29
C THR A 258 -14.94 -6.54 2.48
N VAL A 259 -15.15 -7.42 3.47
CA VAL A 259 -16.48 -7.95 3.82
C VAL A 259 -17.43 -6.82 4.21
N TRP A 260 -16.99 -5.90 5.08
CA TRP A 260 -17.79 -4.75 5.49
C TRP A 260 -18.16 -3.85 4.30
N TYR A 261 -17.23 -3.60 3.39
CA TYR A 261 -17.48 -2.83 2.17
C TYR A 261 -18.51 -3.51 1.27
N TYR A 262 -18.41 -4.83 1.07
CA TYR A 262 -19.38 -5.60 0.28
C TYR A 262 -20.77 -5.57 0.92
N VAL A 263 -20.89 -5.83 2.22
CA VAL A 263 -22.17 -5.79 2.95
C VAL A 263 -22.81 -4.41 2.84
N LYS A 264 -22.05 -3.34 3.11
CA LYS A 264 -22.57 -1.97 3.05
C LYS A 264 -22.98 -1.56 1.65
N ARG A 265 -22.25 -2.01 0.63
CA ARG A 265 -22.63 -1.79 -0.78
C ARG A 265 -23.92 -2.52 -1.12
N THR A 266 -24.09 -3.76 -0.66
CA THR A 266 -25.32 -4.53 -0.90
C THR A 266 -26.54 -3.92 -0.19
N GLU A 267 -26.40 -3.48 1.06
CA GLU A 267 -27.48 -2.80 1.80
C GLU A 267 -27.94 -1.52 1.09
N LYS A 268 -27.00 -0.73 0.55
CA LYS A 268 -27.33 0.49 -0.19
C LYS A 268 -28.17 0.17 -1.43
N HIS A 269 -27.76 -0.81 -2.23
CA HIS A 269 -28.51 -1.22 -3.42
C HIS A 269 -29.89 -1.80 -3.07
N GLN A 270 -30.01 -2.56 -1.97
CA GLN A 270 -31.29 -3.07 -1.51
C GLN A 270 -32.23 -1.94 -1.08
N LYS A 271 -31.75 -0.96 -0.31
CA LYS A 271 -32.54 0.21 0.10
C LYS A 271 -33.02 1.03 -1.09
N GLU A 272 -32.17 1.27 -2.06
CA GLU A 272 -32.55 1.99 -3.28
C GLU A 272 -33.60 1.23 -4.09
N ARG A 273 -33.47 -0.09 -4.21
CA ARG A 273 -34.45 -0.93 -4.92
C ARG A 273 -35.81 -0.94 -4.23
N ILE A 274 -35.83 -1.08 -2.90
CA ILE A 274 -37.07 -1.05 -2.11
C ILE A 274 -37.74 0.32 -2.25
N LYS A 275 -36.96 1.42 -2.19
CA LYS A 275 -37.52 2.77 -2.36
C LYS A 275 -38.16 2.94 -3.74
N ARG A 276 -37.49 2.54 -4.82
CA ARG A 276 -38.06 2.61 -6.18
C ARG A 276 -39.36 1.84 -6.31
N LEU A 277 -39.41 0.61 -5.78
CA LEU A 277 -40.61 -0.22 -5.82
C LEU A 277 -41.77 0.42 -5.04
N ASN A 278 -41.50 1.06 -3.90
CA ASN A 278 -42.53 1.78 -3.16
C ASN A 278 -43.04 3.01 -3.93
N ASP A 279 -42.14 3.81 -4.50
CA ASP A 279 -42.49 5.02 -5.26
C ASP A 279 -43.31 4.66 -6.52
N GLU A 280 -42.96 3.57 -7.22
CA GLU A 280 -43.71 3.05 -8.36
C GLU A 280 -45.11 2.59 -7.93
N LYS A 281 -45.20 1.81 -6.85
CA LYS A 281 -46.47 1.31 -6.32
C LYS A 281 -47.39 2.43 -5.84
N GLU A 282 -46.84 3.49 -5.26
CA GLU A 282 -47.62 4.66 -4.84
C GLU A 282 -48.21 5.40 -6.05
N LYS A 283 -47.42 5.57 -7.12
CA LYS A 283 -47.89 6.16 -8.39
C LYS A 283 -48.95 5.31 -9.05
N GLU A 284 -48.78 3.99 -9.10
CA GLU A 284 -49.79 3.07 -9.62
C GLU A 284 -51.10 3.18 -8.85
N LEU A 285 -51.02 3.22 -7.51
CA LEU A 285 -52.20 3.38 -6.67
C LEU A 285 -52.90 4.72 -6.91
N TYR A 286 -52.13 5.80 -7.07
CA TYR A 286 -52.66 7.13 -7.37
C TYR A 286 -53.38 7.18 -8.72
N ASN A 287 -52.74 6.67 -9.77
CA ASN A 287 -53.33 6.63 -11.12
C ASN A 287 -54.57 5.73 -11.17
N SER A 288 -54.55 4.58 -10.50
CA SER A 288 -55.70 3.68 -10.44
C SER A 288 -56.91 4.32 -9.74
N LYS A 289 -56.69 5.03 -8.61
CA LYS A 289 -57.75 5.81 -7.96
C LYS A 289 -58.32 6.86 -8.92
N ILE A 290 -57.42 7.50 -9.66
CA ILE A 290 -57.76 8.55 -10.62
C ILE A 290 -58.68 8.00 -11.73
N ASP A 291 -58.27 6.93 -12.40
CA ASP A 291 -59.01 6.34 -13.52
C ASP A 291 -60.38 5.84 -13.08
N PHE A 292 -60.46 5.24 -11.89
CA PHE A 292 -61.72 4.82 -11.28
C PHE A 292 -62.72 5.98 -11.18
N PHE A 293 -62.30 7.15 -10.67
CA PHE A 293 -63.19 8.32 -10.58
C PHE A 293 -63.56 8.89 -11.96
N THR A 294 -62.66 8.87 -12.94
CA THR A 294 -62.93 9.34 -14.31
C THR A 294 -64.01 8.51 -14.99
N ASN A 295 -63.88 7.19 -14.89
CA ASN A 295 -64.82 6.26 -15.51
C ASN A 295 -66.21 6.41 -14.88
N ILE A 296 -66.27 6.49 -13.55
CA ILE A 296 -67.53 6.76 -12.82
C ILE A 296 -68.16 8.07 -13.28
N ALA A 297 -67.37 9.14 -13.43
CA ALA A 297 -67.89 10.43 -13.86
C ALA A 297 -68.51 10.35 -15.27
N HIS A 298 -67.84 9.71 -16.21
CA HIS A 298 -68.36 9.51 -17.56
C HIS A 298 -69.63 8.64 -17.59
N GLU A 299 -69.65 7.56 -16.80
CA GLU A 299 -70.82 6.67 -16.70
C GLU A 299 -72.02 7.35 -16.04
N ILE A 300 -71.82 8.32 -15.15
CA ILE A 300 -72.92 9.09 -14.54
C ILE A 300 -73.40 10.22 -15.47
N ARG A 301 -72.51 10.86 -16.25
CA ARG A 301 -72.89 11.98 -17.16
C ARG A 301 -73.91 11.54 -18.20
N THR A 302 -73.69 10.38 -18.80
CA THR A 302 -74.50 9.87 -19.92
C THR A 302 -75.98 9.65 -19.56
N PRO A 303 -76.33 8.88 -18.49
CA PRO A 303 -77.72 8.71 -18.08
C PRO A 303 -78.34 10.01 -17.58
N LEU A 304 -77.56 10.87 -16.91
CA LEU A 304 -78.02 12.20 -16.53
C LEU A 304 -78.48 12.99 -17.77
N SER A 305 -77.65 13.14 -18.80
CA SER A 305 -78.03 13.91 -20.01
C SER A 305 -79.30 13.38 -20.70
N LEU A 306 -79.60 12.09 -20.55
CA LEU A 306 -80.83 11.48 -21.08
C LEU A 306 -82.07 11.76 -20.22
N ILE A 307 -81.90 12.06 -18.93
CA ILE A 307 -82.99 12.40 -18.01
C ILE A 307 -83.46 13.85 -18.20
N ILE A 308 -82.57 14.79 -18.52
CA ILE A 308 -82.94 16.21 -18.63
C ILE A 308 -83.77 16.54 -19.87
N GLY A 309 -83.52 15.88 -21.00
CA GLY A 309 -84.23 16.16 -22.25
C GLY A 309 -85.76 15.99 -22.12
N PRO A 310 -86.25 14.84 -21.62
CA PRO A 310 -87.67 14.64 -21.33
C PRO A 310 -88.20 15.58 -20.25
N LEU A 311 -87.38 15.90 -19.24
CA LEU A 311 -87.76 16.76 -18.13
C LEU A 311 -87.97 18.23 -18.57
N GLU A 312 -87.05 18.78 -19.38
CA GLU A 312 -87.18 20.11 -19.97
C GLU A 312 -88.38 20.21 -20.91
N TYR A 313 -88.67 19.13 -21.67
CA TYR A 313 -89.85 19.04 -22.53
C TYR A 313 -91.15 19.11 -21.70
N LEU A 314 -91.22 18.37 -20.59
CA LEU A 314 -92.36 18.41 -19.67
C LEU A 314 -92.53 19.79 -19.04
N MET A 315 -91.43 20.44 -18.62
CA MET A 315 -91.46 21.78 -18.02
C MET A 315 -91.89 22.90 -18.99
N LYS A 316 -91.62 22.76 -20.30
CA LYS A 316 -92.00 23.75 -21.33
C LYS A 316 -93.43 23.62 -21.85
N THR A 317 -94.10 22.50 -21.57
CA THR A 317 -95.46 22.24 -22.08
C THR A 317 -96.51 22.73 -21.09
N SER A 318 -97.38 23.66 -21.50
CA SER A 318 -98.34 24.36 -20.63
C SER A 318 -99.35 23.45 -19.91
N SER A 319 -99.67 23.84 -18.66
CA SER A 319 -100.68 23.32 -17.71
C SER A 319 -100.27 22.14 -16.82
N ILE A 320 -99.10 22.23 -16.18
CA ILE A 320 -98.80 21.37 -15.03
C ILE A 320 -99.50 21.95 -13.78
N ASN A 321 -100.40 21.17 -13.17
CA ASN A 321 -101.00 21.50 -11.87
C ASN A 321 -99.90 21.78 -10.82
N ASN A 322 -100.12 22.76 -9.95
CA ASN A 322 -99.13 23.34 -9.02
C ASN A 322 -98.30 22.30 -8.23
N VAL A 323 -98.88 21.14 -7.92
CA VAL A 323 -98.23 20.05 -7.16
C VAL A 323 -97.13 19.32 -7.96
N TYR A 324 -97.34 19.02 -9.25
CA TYR A 324 -96.36 18.27 -10.04
C TYR A 324 -95.22 19.16 -10.56
N GLY A 325 -95.49 20.46 -10.75
CA GLY A 325 -94.49 21.44 -11.15
C GLY A 325 -93.37 21.57 -10.11
N GLU A 326 -93.71 21.55 -8.82
CA GLU A 326 -92.73 21.57 -7.73
C GLU A 326 -91.82 20.33 -7.75
N TYR A 327 -92.36 19.12 -7.90
CA TYR A 327 -91.53 17.90 -7.99
C TYR A 327 -90.66 17.86 -9.24
N LEU A 328 -91.18 18.26 -10.40
CA LEU A 328 -90.40 18.39 -11.64
C LEU A 328 -89.26 19.40 -11.49
N SER A 329 -89.53 20.54 -10.83
CA SER A 329 -88.50 21.54 -10.52
C SER A 329 -87.44 21.01 -9.56
N ILE A 330 -87.81 20.24 -8.53
CA ILE A 330 -86.86 19.59 -7.62
C ILE A 330 -85.99 18.58 -8.37
N ILE A 331 -86.56 17.77 -9.27
CA ILE A 331 -85.80 16.82 -10.09
C ILE A 331 -84.86 17.56 -11.04
N GLU A 332 -85.31 18.65 -11.68
CA GLU A 332 -84.47 19.49 -12.53
C GLU A 332 -83.29 20.06 -11.75
N GLN A 333 -83.55 20.55 -10.53
CA GLN A 333 -82.52 21.14 -9.68
C GLN A 333 -81.49 20.11 -9.23
N ASN A 334 -81.93 18.90 -8.85
CA ASN A 334 -81.03 17.81 -8.49
C ASN A 334 -80.22 17.30 -9.69
N TYR A 335 -80.85 17.21 -10.87
CA TYR A 335 -80.16 16.92 -12.13
C TYR A 335 -79.08 17.96 -12.41
N LYS A 336 -79.43 19.25 -12.43
CA LYS A 336 -78.49 20.35 -12.72
C LYS A 336 -77.31 20.32 -11.75
N ARG A 337 -77.58 20.03 -10.47
CA ARG A 337 -76.54 19.88 -9.44
C ARG A 337 -75.62 18.69 -9.72
N LEU A 338 -76.15 17.51 -10.02
CA LEU A 338 -75.34 16.32 -10.31
C LEU A 338 -74.54 16.47 -11.61
N TYR A 339 -75.16 17.03 -12.65
CA TYR A 339 -74.51 17.28 -13.93
C TYR A 339 -73.35 18.28 -13.78
N ALA A 340 -73.54 19.34 -12.99
CA ALA A 340 -72.49 20.29 -12.67
C ALA A 340 -71.31 19.61 -11.94
N LEU A 341 -71.58 18.78 -10.93
CA LEU A 341 -70.53 18.06 -10.18
C LEU A 341 -69.74 17.10 -11.07
N VAL A 342 -70.43 16.32 -11.90
CA VAL A 342 -69.79 15.39 -12.84
C VAL A 342 -68.98 16.14 -13.89
N THR A 343 -69.48 17.27 -14.37
CA THR A 343 -68.77 18.09 -15.36
C THR A 343 -67.55 18.77 -14.78
N GLN A 344 -67.63 19.29 -13.55
CA GLN A 344 -66.46 19.81 -12.83
C GLN A 344 -65.39 18.74 -12.62
N LEU A 345 -65.78 17.51 -12.29
CA LEU A 345 -64.84 16.40 -12.11
C LEU A 345 -64.11 16.03 -13.42
N LEU A 346 -64.80 16.12 -14.55
CA LEU A 346 -64.22 15.84 -15.87
C LEU A 346 -63.40 17.01 -16.41
N ASP A 347 -63.78 18.25 -16.13
CA ASP A 347 -62.97 19.42 -16.42
C ASP A 347 -61.66 19.39 -15.61
N PHE A 348 -61.72 19.00 -14.33
CA PHE A 348 -60.53 18.75 -13.50
C PHE A 348 -59.59 17.74 -14.17
N ARG A 349 -60.10 16.63 -14.71
CA ARG A 349 -59.29 15.65 -15.44
C ARG A 349 -58.62 16.20 -16.67
N LYS A 350 -59.34 17.02 -17.43
CA LYS A 350 -58.79 17.65 -18.62
C LYS A 350 -57.65 18.59 -18.26
N VAL A 351 -57.76 19.32 -17.16
CA VAL A 351 -56.69 20.20 -16.66
C VAL A 351 -55.48 19.38 -16.20
N ASP A 352 -55.69 18.32 -15.43
CA ASP A 352 -54.63 17.43 -14.89
C ASP A 352 -53.85 16.69 -16.01
N THR A 353 -54.54 16.27 -17.06
CA THR A 353 -53.94 15.60 -18.24
C THR A 353 -53.38 16.56 -19.30
N GLY A 354 -53.51 17.88 -19.08
CA GLY A 354 -53.10 18.91 -20.06
C GLY A 354 -53.95 18.96 -21.33
N SER A 355 -55.13 18.33 -21.33
CA SER A 355 -56.05 18.30 -22.47
C SER A 355 -57.10 19.42 -22.46
N TYR A 356 -57.12 20.27 -21.42
CA TYR A 356 -57.95 21.48 -21.36
C TYR A 356 -57.34 22.59 -22.24
N LYS A 357 -58.04 22.99 -23.30
CA LYS A 357 -57.59 24.04 -24.23
C LYS A 357 -58.23 25.37 -23.85
N LEU A 358 -57.41 26.40 -23.65
CA LEU A 358 -57.85 27.77 -23.37
C LEU A 358 -57.96 28.56 -24.68
N SER A 359 -59.00 29.37 -24.79
CA SER A 359 -59.26 30.31 -25.89
C SER A 359 -59.11 31.73 -25.34
N TYR A 360 -58.12 32.48 -25.83
CA TYR A 360 -57.81 33.80 -25.29
C TYR A 360 -58.34 34.91 -26.18
N ASP A 361 -59.10 35.82 -25.60
CA ASP A 361 -59.58 37.05 -26.25
C ASP A 361 -59.50 38.25 -25.29
N CYS A 362 -59.60 39.46 -25.83
CA CYS A 362 -59.52 40.70 -25.06
C CYS A 362 -60.89 41.10 -24.53
N TYR A 363 -61.06 41.13 -23.21
CA TYR A 363 -62.33 41.43 -22.55
C TYR A 363 -62.19 42.52 -21.49
N ARG A 364 -63.28 43.27 -21.27
CA ARG A 364 -63.43 44.19 -20.15
C ARG A 364 -63.83 43.43 -18.89
N ILE A 365 -63.01 43.53 -17.85
CA ILE A 365 -63.19 42.74 -16.62
C ILE A 365 -64.49 43.10 -15.90
N LYS A 366 -64.82 44.39 -15.84
CA LYS A 366 -66.05 44.86 -15.19
C LYS A 366 -67.29 44.23 -15.82
N GLU A 367 -67.33 44.09 -17.14
CA GLU A 367 -68.46 43.49 -17.85
C GLU A 367 -68.64 42.02 -17.47
N ILE A 368 -67.56 41.22 -17.44
CA ILE A 368 -67.64 39.81 -17.06
C ILE A 368 -68.04 39.67 -15.58
N ILE A 369 -67.39 40.39 -14.67
CA ILE A 369 -67.69 40.30 -13.23
C ILE A 369 -69.14 40.75 -12.95
N CYS A 370 -69.64 41.81 -13.59
CA CYS A 370 -71.03 42.24 -13.46
C CYS A 370 -72.01 41.20 -14.03
N LYS A 371 -71.71 40.59 -15.19
CA LYS A 371 -72.51 39.48 -15.75
C LYS A 371 -72.62 38.33 -14.75
N VAL A 372 -71.50 37.90 -14.15
CA VAL A 372 -71.52 36.82 -13.15
C VAL A 372 -72.27 37.25 -11.89
N SER A 373 -72.00 38.46 -11.38
CA SER A 373 -72.64 38.98 -10.16
C SER A 373 -74.17 39.07 -10.30
N CYS A 374 -74.66 39.45 -11.49
CA CYS A 374 -76.09 39.52 -11.81
C CYS A 374 -76.79 38.16 -11.63
N ILE A 375 -76.12 37.04 -11.95
CA ILE A 375 -76.65 35.68 -11.74
C ILE A 375 -76.88 35.40 -10.25
N PHE A 376 -76.04 35.95 -9.38
CA PHE A 376 -76.11 35.73 -7.93
C PHE A 376 -76.99 36.76 -7.19
N GLU A 377 -77.45 37.84 -7.85
CA GLU A 377 -78.22 38.91 -7.21
C GLU A 377 -79.50 38.39 -6.52
N LEU A 378 -80.25 37.50 -7.16
CA LEU A 378 -81.49 36.97 -6.60
C LEU A 378 -81.21 36.18 -5.31
N SER A 379 -80.21 35.29 -5.35
CA SER A 379 -79.77 34.48 -4.23
C SER A 379 -79.19 35.33 -3.09
N ALA A 380 -78.48 36.41 -3.44
CA ALA A 380 -77.94 37.38 -2.50
C ALA A 380 -79.06 38.14 -1.77
N ARG A 381 -80.08 38.61 -2.51
CA ARG A 381 -81.27 39.26 -1.92
C ARG A 381 -82.04 38.34 -0.97
N GLN A 382 -82.22 37.07 -1.33
CA GLN A 382 -82.87 36.08 -0.46
C GLN A 382 -82.11 35.87 0.86
N LYS A 383 -80.77 35.87 0.82
CA LYS A 383 -79.91 35.77 2.00
C LYS A 383 -79.64 37.11 2.70
N LYS A 384 -80.17 38.23 2.20
CA LYS A 384 -79.90 39.60 2.67
C LYS A 384 -78.40 39.97 2.63
N VAL A 385 -77.69 39.47 1.63
CA VAL A 385 -76.27 39.79 1.38
C VAL A 385 -76.20 40.80 0.24
N ALA A 386 -75.45 41.89 0.42
CA ALA A 386 -75.17 42.88 -0.62
C ALA A 386 -73.90 42.48 -1.39
N ILE A 387 -73.95 42.52 -2.73
CA ILE A 387 -72.78 42.34 -3.59
C ILE A 387 -72.35 43.72 -4.09
N ASP A 388 -71.15 44.15 -3.71
CA ASP A 388 -70.56 45.43 -4.08
C ASP A 388 -69.49 45.24 -5.17
N THR A 389 -69.76 45.78 -6.36
CA THR A 389 -68.86 45.81 -7.52
C THR A 389 -68.43 47.23 -7.91
N SER A 390 -68.73 48.23 -7.06
CA SER A 390 -68.44 49.64 -7.35
C SER A 390 -66.95 49.95 -7.46
N SER A 391 -66.11 49.14 -6.81
CA SER A 391 -64.65 49.30 -6.75
C SER A 391 -63.91 48.66 -7.93
N ILE A 392 -64.58 48.43 -9.07
CA ILE A 392 -64.00 47.86 -10.29
C ILE A 392 -63.88 48.97 -11.36
N PRO A 393 -62.67 49.24 -11.90
CA PRO A 393 -62.46 50.24 -12.95
C PRO A 393 -63.23 49.91 -14.24
N GLU A 394 -63.78 50.93 -14.92
CA GLU A 394 -64.65 50.74 -16.10
C GLU A 394 -63.92 50.34 -17.38
N GLU A 395 -62.70 50.84 -17.58
CA GLU A 395 -61.96 50.67 -18.85
C GLU A 395 -60.92 49.54 -18.82
N LEU A 396 -60.81 48.82 -17.69
CA LEU A 396 -59.79 47.80 -17.51
C LEU A 396 -60.07 46.55 -18.36
N SER A 397 -59.19 46.31 -19.35
CA SER A 397 -59.29 45.22 -20.32
C SER A 397 -58.11 44.26 -20.19
N ILE A 398 -58.36 42.94 -20.32
CA ILE A 398 -57.35 41.88 -20.18
C ILE A 398 -57.57 40.78 -21.23
N VAL A 399 -56.47 40.12 -21.63
CA VAL A 399 -56.51 38.91 -22.46
C VAL A 399 -56.71 37.69 -21.57
N ILE A 400 -57.89 37.07 -21.65
CA ILE A 400 -58.30 35.92 -20.83
C ILE A 400 -59.20 34.99 -21.63
N ASP A 401 -59.38 33.77 -21.12
CA ASP A 401 -60.47 32.89 -21.50
C ASP A 401 -61.72 33.26 -20.68
N GLU A 402 -62.77 33.76 -21.35
CA GLU A 402 -64.01 34.22 -20.70
C GLU A 402 -64.67 33.09 -19.89
N GLU A 403 -64.65 31.84 -20.38
CA GLU A 403 -65.30 30.71 -19.72
C GLU A 403 -64.54 30.30 -18.45
N ALA A 404 -63.22 30.16 -18.53
CA ALA A 404 -62.36 29.83 -17.40
C ALA A 404 -62.39 30.94 -16.34
N PHE A 405 -62.34 32.21 -16.76
CA PHE A 405 -62.43 33.34 -15.85
C PHE A 405 -63.81 33.42 -15.17
N THR A 406 -64.88 33.23 -15.94
CA THR A 406 -66.25 33.13 -15.40
C THR A 406 -66.37 31.99 -14.38
N LYS A 407 -65.77 30.82 -14.65
CA LYS A 407 -65.74 29.68 -13.71
C LYS A 407 -65.02 30.03 -12.41
N ILE A 408 -63.87 30.72 -12.48
CA ILE A 408 -63.12 31.16 -11.30
C ILE A 408 -63.96 32.12 -10.45
N ILE A 409 -64.49 33.18 -11.06
CA ILE A 409 -65.29 34.20 -10.35
C ILE A 409 -66.57 33.60 -9.79
N SER A 410 -67.25 32.72 -10.53
CA SER A 410 -68.45 32.02 -10.08
C SER A 410 -68.19 31.10 -8.88
N ASN A 411 -67.08 30.36 -8.88
CA ASN A 411 -66.70 29.51 -7.74
C ASN A 411 -66.38 30.35 -6.49
N LEU A 412 -65.64 31.45 -6.66
CA LEU A 412 -65.33 32.37 -5.57
C LEU A 412 -66.61 33.03 -5.01
N LEU A 413 -67.50 33.50 -5.87
CA LEU A 413 -68.77 34.12 -5.46
C LEU A 413 -69.74 33.13 -4.82
N SER A 414 -69.81 31.89 -5.33
CA SER A 414 -70.62 30.82 -4.73
C SER A 414 -70.14 30.50 -3.31
N ASN A 415 -68.82 30.39 -3.11
CA ASN A 415 -68.23 30.20 -1.79
C ASN A 415 -68.47 31.41 -0.87
N ALA A 416 -68.23 32.63 -1.35
CA ALA A 416 -68.48 33.85 -0.60
C ALA A 416 -69.96 33.96 -0.17
N LEU A 417 -70.92 33.72 -1.07
CA LEU A 417 -72.36 33.75 -0.78
C LEU A 417 -72.81 32.63 0.16
N LYS A 418 -72.08 31.52 0.23
CA LYS A 418 -72.38 30.46 1.18
C LYS A 418 -72.11 30.89 2.62
N TYR A 419 -71.04 31.66 2.87
CA TYR A 419 -70.53 31.96 4.21
C TYR A 419 -70.64 33.43 4.63
N ALA A 420 -70.93 34.36 3.71
CA ALA A 420 -71.13 35.78 4.00
C ALA A 420 -72.31 36.00 4.95
N LYS A 421 -72.16 36.99 5.83
CA LYS A 421 -73.23 37.43 6.75
C LYS A 421 -74.07 38.54 6.14
N SER A 422 -73.43 39.54 5.54
CA SER A 422 -74.13 40.74 5.05
C SER A 422 -73.54 41.34 3.78
N THR A 423 -72.24 41.19 3.50
CA THR A 423 -71.59 41.88 2.38
C THR A 423 -70.54 41.03 1.70
N ILE A 424 -70.55 41.06 0.36
CA ILE A 424 -69.48 40.54 -0.50
C ILE A 424 -68.96 41.72 -1.31
N ARG A 425 -67.65 41.97 -1.27
CA ARG A 425 -67.00 43.03 -2.05
C ARG A 425 -66.06 42.42 -3.07
N ILE A 426 -66.16 42.88 -4.32
CA ILE A 426 -65.23 42.54 -5.39
C ILE A 426 -64.43 43.79 -5.73
N THR A 427 -63.11 43.70 -5.60
CA THR A 427 -62.19 44.79 -5.94
C THR A 427 -61.19 44.33 -6.98
N THR A 428 -60.88 45.18 -7.93
CA THR A 428 -59.87 44.91 -8.95
C THR A 428 -58.81 45.99 -8.90
N ILE A 429 -57.55 45.60 -8.74
CA ILE A 429 -56.40 46.51 -8.72
C ILE A 429 -55.42 46.06 -9.79
N GLU A 430 -54.96 47.01 -10.60
CA GLU A 430 -53.83 46.80 -11.51
C GLU A 430 -52.54 46.99 -10.72
N LYS A 431 -51.68 45.96 -10.72
CA LYS A 431 -50.40 45.99 -10.02
C LYS A 431 -49.32 45.53 -10.99
N ASP A 432 -48.43 46.44 -11.35
CA ASP A 432 -47.34 46.26 -12.30
C ASP A 432 -47.81 45.81 -13.70
N SER A 433 -47.80 44.51 -13.98
CA SER A 433 -48.25 43.88 -15.25
C SER A 433 -49.31 42.81 -15.02
N GLU A 434 -49.89 42.77 -13.82
CA GLU A 434 -50.90 41.81 -13.42
C GLU A 434 -52.16 42.53 -12.92
N ILE A 435 -53.29 41.85 -13.07
CA ILE A 435 -54.56 42.32 -12.53
C ILE A 435 -54.93 41.42 -11.36
N VAL A 436 -55.06 42.03 -10.18
CA VAL A 436 -55.44 41.34 -8.96
C VAL A 436 -56.94 41.54 -8.73
N VAL A 437 -57.70 40.48 -8.91
CA VAL A 437 -59.12 40.42 -8.54
C VAL A 437 -59.25 39.82 -7.15
N THR A 438 -59.83 40.58 -6.22
CA THR A 438 -60.04 40.14 -4.84
C THR A 438 -61.54 40.04 -4.56
N VAL A 439 -61.98 38.88 -4.08
CA VAL A 439 -63.35 38.66 -3.59
C VAL A 439 -63.27 38.54 -2.07
N THR A 440 -63.96 39.43 -1.36
CA THR A 440 -63.95 39.48 0.11
C THR A 440 -65.36 39.30 0.65
N ASP A 441 -65.54 38.42 1.63
CA ASP A 441 -66.78 38.24 2.38
C ASP A 441 -66.59 38.57 3.88
N ASP A 442 -67.69 38.85 4.57
CA ASP A 442 -67.73 39.15 6.02
C ASP A 442 -68.07 37.93 6.90
N GLY A 443 -67.79 36.74 6.39
CA GLY A 443 -68.06 35.46 7.04
C GLY A 443 -67.08 35.09 8.16
N ILE A 444 -67.09 33.80 8.53
CA ILE A 444 -66.31 33.23 9.63
C ILE A 444 -64.79 33.13 9.37
N GLY A 445 -64.35 33.31 8.12
CA GLY A 445 -62.95 33.22 7.72
C GLY A 445 -62.38 31.80 7.76
N ILE A 446 -61.08 31.68 7.49
CA ILE A 446 -60.33 30.42 7.44
C ILE A 446 -59.07 30.58 8.31
N THR A 447 -58.77 29.59 9.16
CA THR A 447 -57.60 29.61 10.04
C THR A 447 -56.29 29.51 9.25
N ASP A 448 -55.19 30.09 9.75
CA ASP A 448 -53.91 30.13 9.03
C ASP A 448 -53.32 28.74 8.72
N GLN A 449 -53.60 27.74 9.56
CA GLN A 449 -53.18 26.35 9.32
C GLN A 449 -53.97 25.68 8.18
N GLU A 450 -55.19 26.14 7.91
CA GLU A 450 -56.07 25.57 6.90
C GLU A 450 -55.95 26.26 5.54
N LYS A 451 -55.48 27.52 5.50
CA LYS A 451 -55.25 28.28 4.25
C LYS A 451 -54.37 27.55 3.24
N THR A 452 -53.41 26.75 3.68
CA THR A 452 -52.53 25.97 2.78
C THR A 452 -53.20 24.71 2.25
N LYS A 453 -54.24 24.21 2.91
CA LYS A 453 -54.95 22.95 2.58
C LYS A 453 -56.24 23.17 1.79
N ILE A 454 -56.71 24.40 1.62
CA ILE A 454 -57.95 24.69 0.88
C ILE A 454 -57.86 24.33 -0.61
N PHE A 455 -56.64 24.17 -1.14
CA PHE A 455 -56.38 23.72 -2.51
C PHE A 455 -56.10 22.21 -2.61
N ASP A 456 -56.04 21.50 -1.48
CA ASP A 456 -55.91 20.04 -1.47
C ASP A 456 -57.24 19.40 -1.88
N ALA A 457 -57.15 18.42 -2.77
CA ALA A 457 -58.34 17.70 -3.24
C ALA A 457 -59.07 17.02 -2.08
N PHE A 458 -60.40 17.15 -2.04
CA PHE A 458 -61.30 16.55 -1.04
C PHE A 458 -61.11 17.02 0.41
N TYR A 459 -60.34 18.09 0.62
CA TYR A 459 -60.21 18.70 1.94
C TYR A 459 -61.41 19.60 2.24
N GLN A 460 -62.16 19.27 3.29
CA GLN A 460 -63.21 20.12 3.86
C GLN A 460 -62.90 20.35 5.33
N VAL A 461 -62.93 21.61 5.75
CA VAL A 461 -62.76 22.00 7.16
C VAL A 461 -63.86 21.33 7.99
N LYS A 462 -63.46 20.45 8.93
CA LYS A 462 -64.38 19.75 9.84
C LYS A 462 -64.82 20.69 10.97
N ASN A 463 -65.80 21.53 10.65
CA ASN A 463 -66.77 22.22 11.53
C ASN A 463 -67.27 23.52 10.88
N ASN A 464 -67.55 23.47 9.57
CA ASN A 464 -68.21 24.55 8.80
C ASN A 464 -69.46 24.05 8.10
#